data_AF-A0A6A6H531-F1
#
_entry.id   AF-A0A6A6H531-F1
#
_cell.length_a   1.000
_cell.length_b   1.000
_cell.length_c   1.000
_cell.angle_alpha   90.00
_cell.angle_beta   90.00
_cell.angle_gamma   90.00
#
_symmetry.space_group_name_H-M   'P 1'
#
loop_
_entity.id
_entity.type
_entity.pdbx_description
1 polymer ?
#
loop_
_entity_poly.entity_id
_entity_poly.type
_entity_poly.pdbx_seq_one_letter_code
_entity_poly.pdbx_strand_id
1 'polypeptide(L)'
;MNHVPKPPGSHLAPTEVPLLATLEYDFRGYASFPYRNGFIKDGKLDEDRSPDALAAFMQSWLYFGLIAEFTMQPVKIGDFTFTSPSGSYNLVSSKRLFDILSEWNCRLRRLRLLSPSWRETVTATKNLLITAIRASCKFDYLAGLDDSRYAAIALSVKTLLVTLIWAYNTLLPDIKLDVHEFCLIPWHSFHDLTLPHPARYLHQELRNLGWCPALIQRICRRYNYYAVIFLAQIPRKEPRYAIHTRCSSTDCVAFNVSESTYETRHVHENCRCKAASVLTEKIVKIIEDGQIPLVNISRSPGPHLEVVPTKQGDSSRRYIALSHVWADGLGNPKENALPRCQIARIADLLLPKQTLFGKFGTKSILIWVDTLCIPVGDKFTAVRLQAIDQMALVYASADEVLVLDSSLTQLYRPQIESFERNDPPANGQKYWVEYYARPGPDEVGLYKRQSFLSMYSLH
;
A
#
# COMPACT_ATOMS: atom_id res chain seq x y z
N MET A 1 6.25 -15.36 9.02
CA MET A 1 6.58 -14.83 7.67
C MET A 1 7.53 -13.65 7.79
N ASN A 2 8.84 -13.91 7.85
CA ASN A 2 9.86 -12.88 8.16
C ASN A 2 10.47 -12.20 6.94
N HIS A 3 10.14 -12.64 5.72
CA HIS A 3 10.63 -12.06 4.47
C HIS A 3 9.80 -10.85 4.02
N VAL A 4 8.59 -10.68 4.58
CA VAL A 4 7.85 -9.42 4.45
C VAL A 4 8.55 -8.40 5.33
N PRO A 5 9.04 -7.27 4.78
CA PRO A 5 9.78 -6.28 5.53
C PRO A 5 8.86 -5.63 6.57
N LYS A 6 9.45 -5.22 7.69
CA LYS A 6 8.74 -4.42 8.69
C LYS A 6 8.84 -2.93 8.34
N PRO A 7 7.74 -2.19 8.29
CA PRO A 7 7.82 -0.74 8.17
C PRO A 7 8.46 -0.15 9.44
N PRO A 8 9.15 1.00 9.35
CA PRO A 8 9.74 1.66 10.50
C PRO A 8 8.72 1.89 11.62
N GLY A 9 9.12 1.69 12.87
CA GLY A 9 8.23 1.84 14.04
C GLY A 9 7.22 0.71 14.25
N SER A 10 7.21 -0.33 13.40
CA SER A 10 6.35 -1.50 13.63
C SER A 10 6.83 -2.35 14.81
N HIS A 11 5.93 -2.60 15.76
CA HIS A 11 6.15 -3.50 16.89
C HIS A 11 5.39 -4.83 16.76
N LEU A 12 4.67 -5.04 15.66
CA LEU A 12 3.90 -6.26 15.46
C LEU A 12 4.82 -7.46 15.23
N ALA A 13 4.50 -8.57 15.89
CA ALA A 13 5.14 -9.85 15.64
C ALA A 13 4.77 -10.33 14.22
N PRO A 14 5.71 -10.93 13.46
CA PRO A 14 5.37 -11.55 12.19
C PRO A 14 4.37 -12.69 12.41
N THR A 15 3.44 -12.89 11.48
CA THR A 15 2.54 -14.05 11.50
C THR A 15 3.35 -15.35 11.62
N GLU A 16 3.06 -16.14 12.65
CA GLU A 16 3.67 -17.45 12.86
C GLU A 16 3.15 -18.46 11.85
N VAL A 17 4.05 -19.27 11.28
CA VAL A 17 3.70 -20.30 10.30
C VAL A 17 4.22 -21.63 10.85
N PRO A 18 3.34 -22.55 11.27
CA PRO A 18 3.75 -23.87 11.75
C PRO A 18 4.58 -24.62 10.70
N LEU A 19 5.61 -25.33 11.14
CA LEU A 19 6.38 -26.24 10.29
C LEU A 19 5.79 -27.64 10.38
N LEU A 20 5.11 -28.08 9.32
CA LEU A 20 4.52 -29.41 9.17
C LEU A 20 5.12 -30.19 8.00
N ALA A 21 5.94 -29.56 7.16
CA ALA A 21 6.57 -30.20 6.00
C ALA A 21 7.46 -31.38 6.42
N THR A 22 7.24 -32.52 5.79
CA THR A 22 7.97 -33.77 6.03
C THR A 22 8.59 -34.37 4.77
N LEU A 23 8.19 -33.90 3.58
CA LEU A 23 8.65 -34.44 2.31
C LEU A 23 9.76 -33.55 1.73
N GLU A 24 10.89 -34.16 1.37
CA GLU A 24 11.93 -33.47 0.61
C GLU A 24 11.58 -33.40 -0.87
N TYR A 25 11.95 -32.29 -1.52
CA TYR A 25 11.73 -32.10 -2.95
C TYR A 25 12.77 -32.86 -3.77
N ASP A 26 12.32 -33.66 -4.74
CA ASP A 26 13.15 -34.67 -5.43
C ASP A 26 13.66 -34.24 -6.82
N PHE A 27 13.32 -33.04 -7.29
CA PHE A 27 13.65 -32.53 -8.64
C PHE A 27 13.19 -33.41 -9.81
N ARG A 28 12.23 -34.32 -9.60
CA ARG A 28 11.69 -35.21 -10.67
C ARG A 28 10.49 -34.60 -11.39
N GLY A 29 10.48 -33.28 -11.52
CA GLY A 29 9.40 -32.49 -12.11
C GLY A 29 8.40 -32.00 -11.06
N TYR A 30 8.18 -30.69 -11.07
CA TYR A 30 7.31 -29.99 -10.11
C TYR A 30 5.83 -30.37 -10.20
N ALA A 31 5.27 -30.49 -11.42
CA ALA A 31 3.84 -30.76 -11.61
C ALA A 31 3.44 -32.20 -11.25
N SER A 32 4.39 -33.14 -11.33
CA SER A 32 4.17 -34.57 -11.04
C SER A 32 4.46 -34.94 -9.58
N PHE A 33 4.99 -34.00 -8.77
CA PHE A 33 5.27 -34.21 -7.34
C PHE A 33 4.05 -34.72 -6.53
N PRO A 34 2.81 -34.23 -6.75
CA PRO A 34 1.64 -34.75 -6.05
C PRO A 34 1.33 -36.22 -6.35
N TYR A 35 1.49 -36.64 -7.60
CA TYR A 35 1.25 -38.02 -8.02
C TYR A 35 2.25 -38.98 -7.37
N ARG A 36 3.54 -38.61 -7.38
CA ARG A 36 4.61 -39.43 -6.79
C ARG A 36 4.47 -39.63 -5.28
N ASN A 37 3.86 -38.67 -4.59
CA ASN A 37 3.63 -38.73 -3.15
C ASN A 37 2.23 -39.23 -2.78
N GLY A 38 1.43 -39.71 -3.74
CA GLY A 38 0.12 -40.33 -3.49
C GLY A 38 -0.98 -39.35 -3.08
N PHE A 39 -0.82 -38.05 -3.32
CA PHE A 39 -1.82 -37.02 -3.00
C PHE A 39 -2.83 -36.80 -4.14
N ILE A 40 -2.76 -37.60 -5.21
CA ILE A 40 -3.69 -37.55 -6.33
C ILE A 40 -4.46 -38.87 -6.43
N LYS A 41 -5.79 -38.77 -6.41
CA LYS A 41 -6.76 -39.86 -6.59
C LYS A 41 -7.71 -39.46 -7.72
N ASP A 42 -7.87 -40.31 -8.71
CA ASP A 42 -8.70 -40.05 -9.91
C ASP A 42 -8.41 -38.71 -10.61
N GLY A 43 -7.13 -38.33 -10.66
CA GLY A 43 -6.66 -37.09 -11.29
C GLY A 43 -6.94 -35.81 -10.48
N LYS A 44 -7.47 -35.92 -9.26
CA LYS A 44 -7.77 -34.80 -8.35
C LYS A 44 -7.00 -34.93 -7.04
N LEU A 45 -6.90 -33.82 -6.30
CA LEU A 45 -6.32 -33.84 -4.95
C LEU A 45 -7.14 -34.80 -4.08
N ASP A 46 -6.45 -35.63 -3.30
CA ASP A 46 -7.07 -36.57 -2.36
C ASP A 46 -7.52 -35.81 -1.11
N GLU A 47 -8.73 -35.24 -1.17
CA GLU A 47 -9.33 -34.40 -0.12
C GLU A 47 -9.78 -35.19 1.13
N ASP A 48 -9.81 -36.53 1.05
CA ASP A 48 -10.18 -37.43 2.17
C ASP A 48 -9.10 -37.46 3.29
N ARG A 49 -7.94 -36.82 3.05
CA ARG A 49 -6.80 -36.79 3.98
C ARG A 49 -7.03 -35.81 5.12
N SER A 50 -6.31 -36.03 6.23
CA SER A 50 -6.39 -35.13 7.39
C SER A 50 -5.91 -33.71 7.05
N PRO A 51 -6.44 -32.68 7.73
CA PRO A 51 -5.99 -31.29 7.59
C PRO A 51 -4.47 -31.14 7.70
N ASP A 52 -3.85 -31.80 8.68
CA ASP A 52 -2.40 -31.74 8.91
C ASP A 52 -1.62 -32.42 7.79
N ALA A 53 -2.11 -33.53 7.22
CA ALA A 53 -1.47 -34.18 6.09
C ALA A 53 -1.53 -33.31 4.83
N LEU A 54 -2.67 -32.66 4.57
CA LEU A 54 -2.82 -31.72 3.45
C LEU A 54 -1.96 -30.46 3.65
N ALA A 55 -1.89 -29.93 4.87
CA ALA A 55 -1.04 -28.79 5.22
C ALA A 55 0.46 -29.11 5.06
N ALA A 56 0.90 -30.25 5.59
CA ALA A 56 2.28 -30.75 5.47
C ALA A 56 2.68 -30.93 4.02
N PHE A 57 1.80 -31.51 3.20
CA PHE A 57 2.01 -31.71 1.79
C PHE A 57 2.06 -30.38 1.01
N MET A 58 1.09 -29.49 1.24
CA MET A 58 1.07 -28.14 0.66
C MET A 58 2.36 -27.38 0.98
N GLN A 59 2.83 -27.44 2.22
CA GLN A 59 4.07 -26.79 2.62
C GLN A 59 5.30 -27.43 1.97
N SER A 60 5.36 -28.75 1.90
CA SER A 60 6.47 -29.46 1.26
C SER A 60 6.56 -29.13 -0.24
N TRP A 61 5.42 -29.12 -0.93
CA TRP A 61 5.35 -28.90 -2.37
C TRP A 61 5.38 -27.42 -2.78
N LEU A 62 4.42 -26.64 -2.29
CA LEU A 62 4.17 -25.27 -2.75
C LEU A 62 4.97 -24.21 -1.98
N TYR A 63 5.65 -24.58 -0.90
CA TYR A 63 6.61 -23.71 -0.21
C TYR A 63 8.05 -24.14 -0.48
N PHE A 64 8.50 -25.27 0.09
CA PHE A 64 9.90 -25.69 -0.01
C PHE A 64 10.28 -26.17 -1.40
N GLY A 65 9.47 -27.05 -2.00
CA GLY A 65 9.67 -27.52 -3.37
C GLY A 65 9.62 -26.39 -4.39
N LEU A 66 8.76 -25.40 -4.19
CA LEU A 66 8.71 -24.22 -5.06
C LEU A 66 9.98 -23.38 -4.98
N ILE A 67 10.51 -23.12 -3.77
CA ILE A 67 11.80 -22.41 -3.62
C ILE A 67 12.91 -23.22 -4.29
N ALA A 68 12.93 -24.53 -4.08
CA ALA A 68 13.96 -25.42 -4.63
C ALA A 68 13.95 -25.42 -6.17
N GLU A 69 12.78 -25.61 -6.78
CA GLU A 69 12.63 -25.62 -8.23
C GLU A 69 12.89 -24.23 -8.84
N PHE A 70 12.36 -23.16 -8.23
CA PHE A 70 12.54 -21.78 -8.72
C PHE A 70 14.03 -21.38 -8.74
N THR A 71 14.76 -21.80 -7.72
CA THR A 71 16.18 -21.47 -7.57
C THR A 71 17.10 -22.51 -8.22
N MET A 72 16.55 -23.64 -8.69
CA MET A 72 17.29 -24.80 -9.17
C MET A 72 18.36 -25.27 -8.16
N GLN A 73 18.04 -25.23 -6.86
CA GLN A 73 18.93 -25.63 -5.78
C GLN A 73 18.19 -26.37 -4.67
N PRO A 74 18.80 -27.40 -4.06
CA PRO A 74 18.18 -28.10 -2.93
C PRO A 74 17.91 -27.16 -1.76
N VAL A 75 16.72 -27.28 -1.16
CA VAL A 75 16.33 -26.53 0.04
C VAL A 75 16.25 -27.50 1.21
N LYS A 76 17.09 -27.27 2.23
CA LYS A 76 17.02 -28.00 3.50
C LYS A 76 15.97 -27.35 4.40
N ILE A 77 14.98 -28.12 4.83
CA ILE A 77 13.90 -27.63 5.71
C ILE A 77 14.47 -27.06 7.03
N GLY A 78 15.53 -27.67 7.56
CA GLY A 78 16.23 -27.22 8.77
C GLY A 78 16.73 -25.76 8.70
N ASP A 79 17.15 -25.29 7.52
CA ASP A 79 17.61 -23.90 7.32
C ASP A 79 16.48 -22.87 7.46
N PHE A 80 15.24 -23.32 7.40
CA PHE A 80 14.02 -22.52 7.54
C PHE A 80 13.30 -22.80 8.87
N THR A 81 13.93 -23.50 9.81
CA THR A 81 13.28 -23.88 11.06
C THR A 81 13.63 -22.90 12.18
N PHE A 82 12.62 -22.50 12.95
CA PHE A 82 12.77 -21.75 14.20
C PHE A 82 11.89 -22.38 15.26
N THR A 83 12.44 -22.72 16.42
CA THR A 83 11.64 -23.26 17.54
C THR A 83 10.91 -22.11 18.24
N SER A 84 9.64 -22.31 18.56
CA SER A 84 8.83 -21.30 19.24
C SER A 84 9.48 -20.87 20.58
N PRO A 85 9.21 -19.65 21.08
CA PRO A 85 9.76 -19.18 22.36
C PRO A 85 9.42 -20.09 23.55
N SER A 86 8.30 -20.81 23.49
CA SER A 86 7.90 -21.79 24.50
C SER A 86 8.61 -23.16 24.36
N GLY A 87 9.40 -23.36 23.30
CA GLY A 87 10.07 -24.62 22.99
C GLY A 87 9.13 -25.73 22.50
N SER A 88 7.83 -25.45 22.35
CA SER A 88 6.80 -26.50 22.21
C SER A 88 6.53 -26.93 20.77
N TYR A 89 6.87 -26.11 19.76
CA TYR A 89 6.61 -26.41 18.35
C TYR A 89 7.60 -25.71 17.42
N ASN A 90 7.72 -26.21 16.18
CA ASN A 90 8.57 -25.63 15.16
C ASN A 90 7.78 -24.71 14.22
N LEU A 91 8.43 -23.62 13.82
CA LEU A 91 7.92 -22.58 12.94
C LEU A 91 8.81 -22.42 11.71
N VAL A 92 8.22 -21.93 10.61
CA VAL A 92 8.94 -21.54 9.40
C VAL A 92 9.51 -20.13 9.56
N SER A 93 10.82 -20.03 9.50
CA SER A 93 11.61 -18.80 9.39
C SER A 93 12.04 -18.58 7.95
N SER A 94 11.48 -17.53 7.33
CA SER A 94 11.79 -17.20 5.93
C SER A 94 12.94 -16.20 5.79
N LYS A 95 13.81 -16.05 6.81
CA LYS A 95 14.92 -15.08 6.77
C LYS A 95 15.93 -15.40 5.67
N ARG A 96 16.23 -16.69 5.47
CA ARG A 96 17.15 -17.19 4.43
C ARG A 96 16.67 -16.97 3.01
N LEU A 97 15.38 -16.66 2.81
CA LEU A 97 14.81 -16.47 1.49
C LEU A 97 15.47 -15.30 0.74
N PHE A 98 15.82 -14.22 1.43
CA PHE A 98 16.48 -13.07 0.81
C PHE A 98 17.86 -13.43 0.23
N ASP A 99 18.66 -14.19 0.99
CA ASP A 99 19.99 -14.64 0.57
C ASP A 99 19.87 -15.56 -0.65
N ILE A 100 18.97 -16.54 -0.57
CA ILE A 100 18.70 -17.50 -1.65
C ILE A 100 18.27 -16.79 -2.94
N LEU A 101 17.37 -15.81 -2.86
CA LEU A 101 16.92 -15.04 -4.03
C LEU A 101 18.01 -14.13 -4.58
N SER A 102 18.88 -13.59 -3.72
CA SER A 102 20.04 -12.80 -4.13
C SER A 102 21.05 -13.65 -4.88
N GLU A 103 21.36 -14.85 -4.39
CA GLU A 103 22.24 -15.81 -5.05
C GLU A 103 21.67 -16.29 -6.40
N TRP A 104 20.37 -16.60 -6.44
CA TRP A 104 19.68 -16.94 -7.68
C TRP A 104 19.73 -15.80 -8.70
N ASN A 105 19.47 -14.56 -8.28
CA ASN A 105 19.58 -13.37 -9.12
C ASN A 105 20.99 -13.21 -9.71
N CYS A 106 22.04 -13.35 -8.89
CA CYS A 106 23.42 -13.33 -9.36
C CYS A 106 23.70 -14.42 -10.42
N ARG A 107 23.22 -15.65 -10.20
CA ARG A 107 23.38 -16.77 -11.16
C ARG A 107 22.67 -16.50 -12.48
N LEU A 108 21.42 -16.05 -12.45
CA LEU A 108 20.66 -15.74 -13.66
C LEU A 108 21.27 -14.58 -14.45
N ARG A 109 21.77 -13.53 -13.78
CA ARG A 109 22.50 -12.44 -14.44
C ARG A 109 23.74 -12.95 -15.18
N ARG A 110 24.50 -13.86 -14.57
CA ARG A 110 25.64 -14.51 -15.24
C ARG A 110 25.18 -15.36 -16.42
N LEU A 111 24.14 -16.16 -16.26
CA LEU A 111 23.61 -17.02 -17.32
C LEU A 111 23.14 -16.21 -18.54
N ARG A 112 22.45 -15.08 -18.31
CA ARG A 112 22.01 -14.14 -19.35
C ARG A 112 23.17 -13.59 -20.19
N LEU A 113 24.34 -13.40 -19.58
CA LEU A 113 25.54 -12.89 -20.27
C LEU A 113 26.29 -14.00 -21.04
N LEU A 114 26.21 -15.25 -20.55
CA LEU A 114 27.11 -16.33 -20.99
C LEU A 114 26.46 -17.38 -21.89
N SER A 115 25.12 -17.52 -21.87
CA SER A 115 24.45 -18.61 -22.58
C SER A 115 23.11 -18.20 -23.16
N PRO A 116 22.81 -18.52 -24.44
CA PRO A 116 21.49 -18.33 -25.03
C PRO A 116 20.35 -19.05 -24.28
N SER A 117 20.67 -20.12 -23.54
CA SER A 117 19.72 -20.96 -22.79
C SER A 117 18.98 -20.25 -21.65
N TRP A 118 19.37 -19.00 -21.36
CA TRP A 118 18.75 -18.20 -20.33
C TRP A 118 17.26 -17.95 -20.64
N ARG A 119 16.87 -17.85 -21.92
CA ARG A 119 15.46 -17.61 -22.33
C ARG A 119 14.56 -18.81 -22.00
N GLU A 120 15.06 -20.02 -22.23
CA GLU A 120 14.38 -21.27 -21.87
C GLU A 120 14.24 -21.36 -20.35
N THR A 121 15.30 -21.03 -19.61
CA THR A 121 15.28 -20.99 -18.13
C THR A 121 14.20 -20.02 -17.61
N VAL A 122 14.13 -18.83 -18.21
CA VAL A 122 13.14 -17.81 -17.87
C VAL A 122 11.72 -18.24 -18.19
N THR A 123 11.52 -18.90 -19.34
CA THR A 123 10.22 -19.43 -19.75
C THR A 123 9.77 -20.57 -18.84
N ALA A 124 10.69 -21.47 -18.47
CA ALA A 124 10.44 -22.54 -17.51
C ALA A 124 10.06 -21.98 -16.13
N THR A 125 10.78 -20.96 -15.65
CA THR A 125 10.48 -20.28 -14.38
C THR A 125 9.09 -19.63 -14.38
N LYS A 126 8.69 -19.00 -15.50
CA LYS A 126 7.33 -18.47 -15.68
C LYS A 126 6.28 -19.57 -15.60
N ASN A 127 6.48 -20.68 -16.31
CA ASN A 127 5.55 -21.82 -16.30
C ASN A 127 5.46 -22.49 -14.93
N LEU A 128 6.56 -22.55 -14.19
CA LEU A 128 6.60 -22.99 -12.79
C LEU A 128 5.69 -22.11 -11.92
N LEU A 129 5.84 -20.78 -11.98
CA LEU A 129 5.03 -19.85 -11.18
C LEU A 129 3.54 -19.98 -11.52
N ILE A 130 3.18 -20.04 -12.80
CA ILE A 130 1.78 -20.25 -13.24
C ILE A 130 1.23 -21.58 -12.70
N THR A 131 2.02 -22.65 -12.77
CA THR A 131 1.66 -23.97 -12.26
C THR A 131 1.46 -23.94 -10.74
N ALA A 132 2.35 -23.28 -10.01
CA ALA A 132 2.27 -23.13 -8.57
C ALA A 132 1.07 -22.28 -8.12
N ILE A 133 0.74 -21.19 -8.83
CA ILE A 133 -0.47 -20.40 -8.58
C ILE A 133 -1.70 -21.29 -8.73
N ARG A 134 -1.85 -21.98 -9.88
CA ARG A 134 -3.01 -22.87 -10.14
C ARG A 134 -3.11 -23.98 -9.12
N ALA A 135 -2.00 -24.59 -8.73
CA ALA A 135 -1.97 -25.59 -7.68
C ALA A 135 -2.42 -25.02 -6.33
N SER A 136 -1.97 -23.81 -5.97
CA SER A 136 -2.39 -23.15 -4.72
C SER A 136 -3.90 -22.88 -4.68
N CYS A 137 -4.55 -22.56 -5.80
CA CYS A 137 -5.99 -22.28 -5.80
C CYS A 137 -6.82 -23.54 -5.47
N LYS A 138 -6.28 -24.76 -5.65
CA LYS A 138 -6.96 -26.01 -5.26
C LYS A 138 -7.08 -26.17 -3.74
N PHE A 139 -6.23 -25.49 -2.98
CA PHE A 139 -6.21 -25.53 -1.52
C PHE A 139 -7.07 -24.42 -0.86
N ASP A 140 -7.66 -23.53 -1.65
CA ASP A 140 -8.31 -22.31 -1.15
C ASP A 140 -9.68 -22.58 -0.49
N TYR A 141 -10.41 -23.63 -0.90
CA TYR A 141 -11.81 -23.88 -0.51
C TYR A 141 -12.09 -25.33 -0.05
N LEU A 142 -11.05 -26.08 0.34
CA LEU A 142 -11.23 -27.46 0.81
C LEU A 142 -12.17 -27.52 2.02
N ALA A 143 -13.22 -28.34 1.93
CA ALA A 143 -14.27 -28.42 2.94
C ALA A 143 -13.73 -29.01 4.26
N GLY A 144 -14.33 -28.60 5.40
CA GLY A 144 -13.95 -29.12 6.72
C GLY A 144 -12.61 -28.61 7.27
N LEU A 145 -11.94 -27.68 6.58
CA LEU A 145 -10.69 -27.07 7.01
C LEU A 145 -10.91 -25.69 7.65
N ASP A 146 -11.24 -25.66 8.95
CA ASP A 146 -11.25 -24.42 9.75
C ASP A 146 -10.01 -24.28 10.66
N ASP A 147 -9.00 -25.15 10.47
CA ASP A 147 -7.77 -25.15 11.25
C ASP A 147 -6.89 -23.92 10.92
N SER A 148 -6.55 -23.16 11.94
CA SER A 148 -5.74 -21.94 11.83
C SER A 148 -4.31 -22.20 11.33
N ARG A 149 -3.73 -23.39 11.63
CA ARG A 149 -2.41 -23.81 11.16
C ARG A 149 -2.44 -24.05 9.65
N TYR A 150 -3.45 -24.74 9.15
CA TYR A 150 -3.63 -24.93 7.70
C TYR A 150 -3.72 -23.59 6.98
N ALA A 151 -4.58 -22.69 7.46
CA ALA A 151 -4.78 -21.39 6.84
C ALA A 151 -3.53 -20.48 6.90
N ALA A 152 -2.77 -20.53 8.00
CA ALA A 152 -1.49 -19.83 8.12
C ALA A 152 -0.44 -20.35 7.11
N ILE A 153 -0.38 -21.66 6.89
CA ILE A 153 0.51 -22.27 5.88
C ILE A 153 0.05 -21.85 4.48
N ALA A 154 -1.25 -21.92 4.17
CA ALA A 154 -1.79 -21.46 2.88
C ALA A 154 -1.43 -19.98 2.63
N LEU A 155 -1.61 -19.12 3.64
CA LEU A 155 -1.25 -17.70 3.57
C LEU A 155 0.25 -17.51 3.30
N SER A 156 1.11 -18.33 3.91
CA SER A 156 2.55 -18.31 3.69
C SER A 156 2.95 -18.67 2.26
N VAL A 157 2.25 -19.63 1.64
CA VAL A 157 2.44 -20.03 0.24
C VAL A 157 2.02 -18.89 -0.70
N LYS A 158 0.87 -18.27 -0.46
CA LYS A 158 0.40 -17.12 -1.26
C LYS A 158 1.39 -15.94 -1.18
N THR A 159 1.92 -15.67 0.01
CA THR A 159 2.90 -14.60 0.23
C THR A 159 4.25 -14.90 -0.42
N LEU A 160 4.71 -16.16 -0.36
CA LEU A 160 5.90 -16.62 -1.08
C LEU A 160 5.74 -16.45 -2.59
N LEU A 161 4.60 -16.85 -3.17
CA LEU A 161 4.32 -16.71 -4.60
C LEU A 161 4.46 -15.26 -5.05
N VAL A 162 3.85 -14.31 -4.34
CA VAL A 162 4.01 -12.87 -4.64
C VAL A 162 5.49 -12.45 -4.59
N THR A 163 6.23 -12.92 -3.61
CA THR A 163 7.67 -12.63 -3.47
C THR A 163 8.49 -13.14 -4.65
N LEU A 164 8.24 -14.38 -5.10
CA LEU A 164 8.95 -14.99 -6.24
C LEU A 164 8.58 -14.31 -7.57
N ILE A 165 7.30 -13.93 -7.74
CA ILE A 165 6.85 -13.14 -8.90
C ILE A 165 7.57 -11.79 -8.95
N TRP A 166 7.68 -11.11 -7.81
CA TRP A 166 8.43 -9.85 -7.72
C TRP A 166 9.91 -10.03 -8.06
N ALA A 167 10.56 -11.09 -7.54
CA ALA A 167 11.95 -11.41 -7.86
C ALA A 167 12.15 -11.69 -9.36
N TYR A 168 11.23 -12.42 -9.99
CA TYR A 168 11.20 -12.68 -11.43
C TYR A 168 11.05 -11.38 -12.24
N ASN A 169 10.04 -10.57 -11.93
CA ASN A 169 9.74 -9.33 -12.67
C ASN A 169 10.85 -8.27 -12.52
N THR A 170 11.53 -8.22 -11.38
CA THR A 170 12.66 -7.30 -11.15
C THR A 170 13.86 -7.61 -12.06
N LEU A 171 14.05 -8.88 -12.44
CA LEU A 171 15.13 -9.30 -13.32
C LEU A 171 14.85 -9.10 -14.81
N LEU A 172 13.58 -9.06 -15.18
CA LEU A 172 13.11 -9.15 -16.56
C LEU A 172 12.03 -8.09 -16.85
N PRO A 173 12.39 -6.81 -16.81
CA PRO A 173 11.43 -5.73 -17.01
C PRO A 173 10.73 -5.79 -18.38
N ASP A 174 11.38 -6.39 -19.39
CA ASP A 174 10.89 -6.51 -20.77
C ASP A 174 9.96 -7.73 -20.98
N ILE A 175 9.97 -8.71 -20.07
CA ILE A 175 9.16 -9.93 -20.13
C ILE A 175 8.40 -10.04 -18.81
N LYS A 176 7.51 -9.08 -18.56
CA LYS A 176 6.70 -9.09 -17.35
C LYS A 176 5.83 -10.32 -17.31
N LEU A 177 5.84 -10.99 -16.18
CA LEU A 177 4.77 -11.91 -15.83
C LEU A 177 3.54 -11.07 -15.50
N ASP A 178 2.73 -10.79 -16.51
CA ASP A 178 1.38 -10.23 -16.34
C ASP A 178 0.45 -11.36 -15.89
N VAL A 179 0.69 -11.85 -14.67
CA VAL A 179 -0.29 -12.70 -14.01
C VAL A 179 -1.37 -11.77 -13.51
N HIS A 180 -2.58 -11.98 -13.99
CA HIS A 180 -3.75 -11.61 -13.24
C HIS A 180 -3.68 -12.36 -11.90
N GLU A 181 -3.13 -11.69 -10.89
CA GLU A 181 -2.92 -12.15 -9.51
C GLU A 181 -4.24 -12.45 -8.78
N PHE A 182 -5.35 -12.81 -9.46
CA PHE A 182 -6.65 -13.01 -8.85
C PHE A 182 -6.55 -13.95 -7.64
N CYS A 183 -5.99 -15.17 -7.76
CA CYS A 183 -5.84 -16.06 -6.59
C CYS A 183 -4.86 -15.55 -5.49
N LEU A 184 -4.10 -14.47 -5.74
CA LEU A 184 -3.17 -13.84 -4.79
C LEU A 184 -3.73 -12.54 -4.20
N ILE A 185 -4.86 -12.06 -4.72
CA ILE A 185 -5.68 -11.02 -4.10
C ILE A 185 -6.63 -11.73 -3.12
N PRO A 186 -6.66 -11.34 -1.84
CA PRO A 186 -7.48 -12.02 -0.85
C PRO A 186 -8.95 -12.13 -1.28
N TRP A 187 -9.53 -11.05 -1.80
CA TRP A 187 -10.94 -10.97 -2.16
C TRP A 187 -11.12 -10.78 -3.67
N HIS A 188 -10.79 -11.81 -4.44
CA HIS A 188 -10.79 -11.78 -5.90
C HIS A 188 -12.10 -12.24 -6.55
N SER A 189 -12.90 -13.05 -5.87
CA SER A 189 -14.18 -13.55 -6.39
C SER A 189 -15.29 -12.51 -6.17
N PHE A 190 -15.98 -12.13 -7.25
CA PHE A 190 -17.13 -11.21 -7.19
C PHE A 190 -18.45 -11.92 -6.84
N HIS A 191 -18.46 -13.26 -6.80
CA HIS A 191 -19.70 -14.05 -6.87
C HIS A 191 -19.99 -15.00 -5.70
N ASP A 192 -19.04 -15.26 -4.78
CA ASP A 192 -19.26 -16.17 -3.66
C ASP A 192 -19.20 -15.45 -2.30
N LEU A 193 -20.17 -15.76 -1.44
CA LEU A 193 -20.23 -15.34 -0.03
C LEU A 193 -19.12 -15.96 0.84
N THR A 194 -18.25 -16.80 0.25
CA THR A 194 -17.21 -17.54 0.97
C THR A 194 -15.82 -17.06 0.57
N LEU A 195 -15.04 -16.65 1.57
CA LEU A 195 -13.64 -16.25 1.39
C LEU A 195 -12.74 -17.49 1.40
N PRO A 196 -11.64 -17.51 0.61
CA PRO A 196 -10.68 -18.61 0.66
C PRO A 196 -10.01 -18.67 2.04
N HIS A 197 -9.58 -19.87 2.46
CA HIS A 197 -8.91 -20.12 3.75
C HIS A 197 -7.85 -19.08 4.15
N PRO A 198 -6.84 -18.76 3.31
CA PRO A 198 -5.86 -17.72 3.64
C PRO A 198 -6.45 -16.31 3.80
N ALA A 199 -7.52 -15.97 3.06
CA ALA A 199 -8.19 -14.68 3.20
C ALA A 199 -9.06 -14.60 4.45
N ARG A 200 -9.74 -15.69 4.85
CA ARG A 200 -10.48 -15.76 6.12
C ARG A 200 -9.55 -15.56 7.31
N TYR A 201 -8.42 -16.28 7.30
CA TYR A 201 -7.41 -16.17 8.34
C TYR A 201 -6.83 -14.75 8.42
N LEU A 202 -6.42 -14.17 7.27
CA LEU A 202 -5.93 -12.80 7.23
C LEU A 202 -6.99 -11.77 7.68
N HIS A 203 -8.25 -11.96 7.28
CA HIS A 203 -9.35 -11.11 7.73
C HIS A 203 -9.50 -11.15 9.25
N GLN A 204 -9.46 -12.33 9.86
CA GLN A 204 -9.55 -12.49 11.32
C GLN A 204 -8.36 -11.83 12.03
N GLU A 205 -7.14 -12.00 11.52
CA GLU A 205 -5.95 -11.36 12.07
C GLU A 205 -6.07 -9.82 12.03
N LEU A 206 -6.52 -9.26 10.91
CA LEU A 206 -6.74 -7.82 10.79
C LEU A 206 -7.83 -7.33 11.76
N ARG A 207 -8.91 -8.09 11.95
CA ARG A 207 -9.96 -7.78 12.93
C ARG A 207 -9.43 -7.81 14.37
N ASN A 208 -8.60 -8.80 14.71
CA ASN A 208 -7.94 -8.90 16.02
C ASN A 208 -6.99 -7.72 16.27
N LEU A 209 -6.36 -7.21 15.21
CA LEU A 209 -5.53 -5.98 15.24
C LEU A 209 -6.35 -4.67 15.23
N GLY A 210 -7.68 -4.75 15.34
CA GLY A 210 -8.56 -3.58 15.42
C GLY A 210 -8.77 -2.84 14.09
N TRP A 211 -8.50 -3.48 12.94
CA TRP A 211 -8.72 -2.84 11.64
C TRP A 211 -10.21 -2.55 11.38
N CYS A 212 -10.47 -1.35 10.84
CA CYS A 212 -11.78 -0.98 10.32
C CYS A 212 -12.26 -1.99 9.24
N PRO A 213 -13.48 -2.55 9.36
CA PRO A 213 -13.98 -3.53 8.39
C PRO A 213 -14.04 -2.97 6.95
N ALA A 214 -14.43 -1.70 6.78
CA ALA A 214 -14.38 -1.04 5.48
C ALA A 214 -12.96 -0.95 4.89
N LEU A 215 -11.97 -0.66 5.73
CA LEU A 215 -10.58 -0.62 5.28
C LEU A 215 -10.06 -2.01 4.91
N ILE A 216 -10.41 -3.05 5.69
CA ILE A 216 -10.07 -4.44 5.34
C ILE A 216 -10.66 -4.77 3.96
N GLN A 217 -11.93 -4.45 3.72
CA GLN A 217 -12.56 -4.69 2.42
C GLN A 217 -11.84 -4.02 1.27
N ARG A 218 -11.46 -2.76 1.45
CA ARG A 218 -10.75 -1.99 0.43
C ARG A 218 -9.39 -2.56 0.10
N ILE A 219 -8.56 -2.85 1.11
CA ILE A 219 -7.20 -3.34 0.87
C ILE A 219 -7.20 -4.78 0.36
N CYS A 220 -8.07 -5.65 0.88
CA CYS A 220 -8.15 -7.06 0.50
C CYS A 220 -8.73 -7.29 -0.90
N ARG A 221 -9.51 -6.33 -1.43
CA ARG A 221 -9.95 -6.33 -2.84
C ARG A 221 -8.91 -5.76 -3.79
N ARG A 222 -8.00 -4.91 -3.30
CA ARG A 222 -7.12 -4.09 -4.16
C ARG A 222 -5.69 -4.58 -4.24
N TYR A 223 -5.19 -5.20 -3.18
CA TYR A 223 -3.80 -5.58 -3.01
C TYR A 223 -3.66 -7.07 -2.75
N ASN A 224 -2.53 -7.64 -3.16
CA ASN A 224 -2.21 -9.04 -2.89
C ASN A 224 -1.88 -9.28 -1.40
N TYR A 225 -1.82 -10.55 -0.99
CA TYR A 225 -1.56 -10.96 0.39
C TYR A 225 -0.30 -10.30 1.00
N TYR A 226 0.80 -10.25 0.25
CA TYR A 226 2.06 -9.64 0.70
C TYR A 226 1.87 -8.17 1.07
N ALA A 227 1.26 -7.40 0.18
CA ALA A 227 1.02 -5.98 0.39
C ALA A 227 0.05 -5.74 1.56
N VAL A 228 -1.00 -6.56 1.70
CA VAL A 228 -1.91 -6.44 2.85
C VAL A 228 -1.19 -6.74 4.17
N ILE A 229 -0.34 -7.77 4.24
CA ILE A 229 0.46 -8.08 5.44
C ILE A 229 1.46 -6.96 5.75
N PHE A 230 2.06 -6.33 4.74
CA PHE A 230 2.93 -5.17 4.94
C PHE A 230 2.14 -3.97 5.50
N LEU A 231 0.99 -3.64 4.91
CA LEU A 231 0.12 -2.55 5.36
C LEU A 231 -0.41 -2.80 6.77
N ALA A 232 -0.72 -4.05 7.12
CA ALA A 232 -1.12 -4.49 8.45
C ALA A 232 -0.12 -4.11 9.54
N GLN A 233 1.16 -4.02 9.18
CA GLN A 233 2.27 -3.75 10.10
C GLN A 233 2.56 -2.26 10.31
N ILE A 234 1.95 -1.36 9.51
CA ILE A 234 2.13 0.07 9.66
C ILE A 234 1.45 0.52 10.97
N PRO A 235 2.19 1.10 11.93
CA PRO A 235 1.58 1.65 13.14
C PRO A 235 0.57 2.72 12.76
N ARG A 236 -0.68 2.53 13.18
CA ARG A 236 -1.73 3.54 13.03
C ARG A 236 -1.96 4.21 14.36
N LYS A 237 -1.72 5.52 14.41
CA LYS A 237 -2.17 6.34 15.54
C LYS A 237 -3.52 6.91 15.19
N GLU A 238 -4.55 6.10 15.36
CA GLU A 238 -5.90 6.60 15.20
C GLU A 238 -6.23 7.57 16.35
N PRO A 239 -6.93 8.67 16.08
CA PRO A 239 -7.42 9.55 17.13
C PRO A 239 -8.29 8.78 18.13
N ARG A 240 -8.28 9.15 19.41
CA ARG A 240 -9.05 8.45 20.46
C ARG A 240 -10.57 8.34 20.16
N TYR A 241 -11.11 9.24 19.35
CA TYR A 241 -12.53 9.23 18.94
C TYR A 241 -12.82 8.32 17.75
N ALA A 242 -11.80 7.85 17.02
CA ALA A 242 -11.99 6.95 15.88
C ALA A 242 -12.34 5.55 16.40
N ILE A 243 -13.64 5.27 16.53
CA ILE A 243 -14.15 3.99 17.00
C ILE A 243 -14.75 3.24 15.81
N HIS A 244 -14.08 2.18 15.37
CA HIS A 244 -14.50 1.39 14.20
C HIS A 244 -15.58 0.34 14.46
N THR A 245 -16.12 0.25 15.68
CA THR A 245 -17.16 -0.74 16.04
C THR A 245 -18.46 -0.54 15.28
N ARG A 246 -18.74 0.68 14.83
CA ARG A 246 -19.93 1.06 14.06
C ARG A 246 -19.74 1.04 12.54
N CYS A 247 -18.53 0.74 12.07
CA CYS A 247 -18.23 0.70 10.64
C CYS A 247 -18.83 -0.56 10.01
N SER A 248 -19.36 -0.41 8.79
CA SER A 248 -19.79 -1.53 7.97
C SER A 248 -18.62 -2.03 7.12
N SER A 249 -18.85 -3.03 6.27
CA SER A 249 -17.85 -3.51 5.33
C SER A 249 -17.63 -2.52 4.15
N THR A 250 -18.59 -1.62 3.91
CA THR A 250 -18.52 -0.62 2.84
C THR A 250 -18.14 0.76 3.36
N ASP A 251 -18.53 1.09 4.59
CA ASP A 251 -18.52 2.47 5.09
C ASP A 251 -17.74 2.58 6.41
N CYS A 252 -16.76 3.48 6.40
CA CYS A 252 -15.98 3.83 7.58
C CYS A 252 -16.57 5.08 8.24
N VAL A 253 -17.47 4.89 9.21
CA VAL A 253 -18.10 6.00 9.93
C VAL A 253 -17.22 6.63 11.01
N ALA A 254 -16.11 5.99 11.39
CA ALA A 254 -15.23 6.47 12.47
C ALA A 254 -14.50 7.78 12.14
N PHE A 255 -14.35 8.08 10.85
CA PHE A 255 -13.76 9.33 10.37
C PHE A 255 -14.81 10.31 9.85
N ASN A 256 -16.10 10.01 9.99
CA ASN A 256 -17.15 10.96 9.67
C ASN A 256 -17.05 12.12 10.64
N VAL A 257 -16.66 13.26 10.09
CA VAL A 257 -16.57 14.52 10.82
C VAL A 257 -17.96 15.14 10.85
N SER A 258 -18.45 15.46 12.04
CA SER A 258 -19.61 16.35 12.15
C SER A 258 -19.13 17.79 12.01
N GLU A 259 -19.67 18.52 11.04
CA GLU A 259 -19.35 19.94 10.83
C GLU A 259 -19.57 20.78 12.09
N SER A 260 -20.56 20.43 12.92
CA SER A 260 -20.89 21.17 14.14
C SER A 260 -19.88 21.01 15.26
N THR A 261 -19.18 19.87 15.33
CA THR A 261 -18.21 19.56 16.40
C THR A 261 -16.76 19.57 15.92
N TYR A 262 -16.52 19.90 14.66
CA TYR A 262 -15.18 19.88 14.10
C TYR A 262 -14.35 21.09 14.54
N GLU A 263 -13.11 20.83 14.93
CA GLU A 263 -12.12 21.85 15.26
C GLU A 263 -10.89 21.71 14.37
N THR A 264 -10.60 22.78 13.61
CA THR A 264 -9.36 22.91 12.85
C THR A 264 -8.17 22.95 13.82
N ARG A 265 -7.15 22.11 13.58
CA ARG A 265 -6.01 21.97 14.49
C ARG A 265 -4.81 22.79 14.05
N HIS A 266 -4.08 23.27 15.03
CA HIS A 266 -2.74 23.81 14.83
C HIS A 266 -1.71 22.69 14.68
N VAL A 267 -0.52 23.03 14.18
CA VAL A 267 0.63 22.11 14.09
C VAL A 267 1.09 21.65 15.48
N HIS A 268 1.03 22.56 16.45
CA HIS A 268 1.38 22.31 17.86
C HIS A 268 0.19 22.63 18.75
N GLU A 269 -0.06 21.81 19.77
CA GLU A 269 -1.21 21.94 20.69
C GLU A 269 -1.26 23.32 21.39
N ASN A 270 -0.09 23.90 21.68
CA ASN A 270 0.04 25.18 22.38
C ASN A 270 0.04 26.40 21.43
N CYS A 271 -0.07 26.20 20.12
CA CYS A 271 -0.13 27.31 19.18
C CYS A 271 -1.52 27.97 19.22
N ARG A 272 -1.55 29.30 19.10
CA ARG A 272 -2.77 30.13 19.08
C ARG A 272 -2.73 31.16 17.94
N CYS A 273 -2.04 30.85 16.85
CA CYS A 273 -1.91 31.77 15.73
C CYS A 273 -3.26 32.07 15.06
N LYS A 274 -3.43 33.27 14.49
CA LYS A 274 -4.65 33.58 13.71
C LYS A 274 -4.77 32.66 12.48
N ALA A 275 -6.00 32.50 11.99
CA ALA A 275 -6.25 31.87 10.70
C ALA A 275 -5.75 32.77 9.56
N ALA A 276 -5.34 32.14 8.46
CA ALA A 276 -5.15 32.77 7.17
C ALA A 276 -6.31 32.31 6.27
N SER A 277 -7.10 33.26 5.79
CA SER A 277 -8.31 33.00 5.04
C SER A 277 -8.25 33.55 3.63
N VAL A 278 -9.14 33.03 2.79
CA VAL A 278 -9.38 33.51 1.43
C VAL A 278 -10.86 33.87 1.28
N LEU A 279 -11.16 34.81 0.38
CA LEU A 279 -12.53 35.27 0.15
C LEU A 279 -13.34 34.19 -0.58
N THR A 280 -14.36 33.64 0.09
CA THR A 280 -15.23 32.60 -0.46
C THR A 280 -15.93 33.07 -1.74
N GLU A 281 -16.38 34.33 -1.80
CA GLU A 281 -17.00 34.90 -3.00
C GLU A 281 -16.07 34.88 -4.22
N LYS A 282 -14.76 35.00 -4.02
CA LYS A 282 -13.76 34.91 -5.11
C LYS A 282 -13.64 33.47 -5.61
N ILE A 283 -13.69 32.49 -4.71
CA ILE A 283 -13.68 31.06 -5.06
C ILE A 283 -14.94 30.71 -5.87
N VAL A 284 -16.11 31.13 -5.37
CA VAL A 284 -17.41 30.89 -6.02
C VAL A 284 -17.40 31.40 -7.46
N LYS A 285 -16.98 32.65 -7.67
CA LYS A 285 -16.91 33.24 -9.00
C LYS A 285 -16.01 32.42 -9.96
N ILE A 286 -14.85 31.98 -9.49
CA ILE A 286 -13.92 31.17 -10.29
C ILE A 286 -14.57 29.84 -10.71
N ILE A 287 -15.29 29.17 -9.80
CA ILE A 287 -15.95 27.89 -10.08
C ILE A 287 -17.13 28.08 -11.04
N GLU A 288 -17.92 29.13 -10.85
CA GLU A 288 -19.04 29.49 -11.75
C GLU A 288 -18.55 29.80 -13.17
N ASP A 289 -17.37 30.40 -13.30
CA ASP A 289 -16.68 30.63 -14.58
C ASP A 289 -16.10 29.34 -15.21
N GLY A 290 -16.31 28.17 -14.59
CA GLY A 290 -15.81 26.88 -15.06
C GLY A 290 -14.31 26.70 -14.87
N GLN A 291 -13.70 27.44 -13.95
CA GLN A 291 -12.27 27.44 -13.66
C GLN A 291 -11.96 26.76 -12.31
N ILE A 292 -10.69 26.42 -12.10
CA ILE A 292 -10.19 25.82 -10.86
C ILE A 292 -9.57 26.92 -9.99
N PRO A 293 -10.05 27.15 -8.75
CA PRO A 293 -9.42 28.08 -7.82
C PRO A 293 -8.14 27.49 -7.24
N LEU A 294 -7.03 28.21 -7.35
CA LEU A 294 -5.75 27.88 -6.72
C LEU A 294 -5.41 28.94 -5.68
N VAL A 295 -4.65 28.55 -4.66
CA VAL A 295 -4.13 29.47 -3.64
C VAL A 295 -2.65 29.66 -3.85
N ASN A 296 -2.24 30.90 -4.05
CA ASN A 296 -0.86 31.33 -4.00
C ASN A 296 -0.43 31.55 -2.54
N ILE A 297 0.59 30.81 -2.10
CA ILE A 297 1.24 31.04 -0.81
C ILE A 297 2.47 31.93 -1.05
N SER A 298 2.39 33.19 -0.62
CA SER A 298 3.51 34.12 -0.64
C SER A 298 4.12 34.29 0.75
N ARG A 299 5.46 34.29 0.84
CA ARG A 299 6.23 34.45 2.08
C ARG A 299 6.80 35.86 2.19
N SER A 300 5.99 36.87 2.52
CA SER A 300 6.41 38.10 3.22
C SER A 300 5.30 39.17 3.20
N PRO A 301 5.04 39.88 4.32
CA PRO A 301 5.62 39.74 5.66
C PRO A 301 4.90 38.72 6.57
N GLY A 302 4.11 37.83 5.96
CA GLY A 302 3.48 36.65 6.54
C GLY A 302 2.93 35.78 5.40
N PRO A 303 2.37 34.59 5.67
CA PRO A 303 1.70 33.81 4.63
C PRO A 303 0.47 34.60 4.15
N HIS A 304 0.60 35.31 3.04
CA HIS A 304 -0.53 35.93 2.36
C HIS A 304 -1.07 34.95 1.32
N LEU A 305 -2.36 34.67 1.43
CA LEU A 305 -3.08 33.76 0.56
C LEU A 305 -3.82 34.58 -0.48
N GLU A 306 -3.49 34.35 -1.74
CA GLU A 306 -4.21 34.95 -2.87
C GLU A 306 -4.84 33.84 -3.71
N VAL A 307 -6.15 33.92 -3.95
CA VAL A 307 -6.83 32.98 -4.86
C VAL A 307 -6.61 33.43 -6.31
N VAL A 308 -6.16 32.52 -7.17
CA VAL A 308 -5.98 32.74 -8.60
C VAL A 308 -6.70 31.64 -9.40
N PRO A 309 -7.34 31.95 -10.53
CA PRO A 309 -8.01 30.94 -11.36
C PRO A 309 -7.01 30.13 -12.19
N THR A 310 -7.35 28.91 -12.58
CA THR A 310 -6.69 28.21 -13.70
C THR A 310 -7.71 27.40 -14.50
N LYS A 311 -7.33 26.91 -15.66
CA LYS A 311 -8.17 26.02 -16.48
C LYS A 311 -7.49 24.67 -16.61
N GLN A 312 -8.29 23.64 -16.88
CA GLN A 312 -7.75 22.32 -17.18
C GLN A 312 -6.79 22.41 -18.39
N GLY A 313 -5.58 21.83 -18.25
CA GLY A 313 -4.56 21.86 -19.29
C GLY A 313 -3.79 23.18 -19.43
N ASP A 314 -4.01 24.16 -18.55
CA ASP A 314 -3.25 25.41 -18.51
C ASP A 314 -1.82 25.18 -18.02
N SER A 315 -0.87 25.07 -18.96
CA SER A 315 0.55 24.86 -18.65
C SER A 315 1.24 26.10 -18.05
N SER A 316 0.59 27.27 -18.06
CA SER A 316 1.16 28.50 -17.48
C SER A 316 1.02 28.57 -15.96
N ARG A 317 0.12 27.78 -15.36
CA ARG A 317 -0.18 27.79 -13.92
C ARG A 317 -0.07 26.39 -13.34
N ARG A 318 1.19 25.96 -13.21
CA ARG A 318 1.55 24.70 -12.55
C ARG A 318 1.23 24.77 -11.06
N TYR A 319 0.65 23.71 -10.51
CA TYR A 319 0.23 23.67 -9.10
C TYR A 319 0.34 22.29 -8.48
N ILE A 320 0.35 22.28 -7.15
CA ILE A 320 0.41 21.08 -6.33
C ILE A 320 -0.94 20.90 -5.62
N ALA A 321 -1.58 19.74 -5.80
CA ALA A 321 -2.80 19.41 -5.07
C ALA A 321 -2.45 18.75 -3.73
N LEU A 322 -3.09 19.17 -2.65
CA LEU A 322 -2.95 18.56 -1.33
C LEU A 322 -4.13 17.63 -1.08
N SER A 323 -3.82 16.36 -0.83
CA SER A 323 -4.78 15.38 -0.29
C SER A 323 -4.52 15.25 1.20
N HIS A 324 -5.51 15.57 2.03
CA HIS A 324 -5.37 15.46 3.49
C HIS A 324 -6.59 14.80 4.14
N VAL A 325 -6.38 14.24 5.33
CA VAL A 325 -7.46 13.68 6.14
C VAL A 325 -8.09 14.79 6.98
N TRP A 326 -9.39 15.04 6.84
CA TRP A 326 -10.07 16.03 7.71
C TRP A 326 -9.95 15.66 9.19
N ALA A 327 -10.04 14.38 9.55
CA ALA A 327 -9.82 13.92 10.92
C ALA A 327 -8.43 14.27 11.50
N ASP A 328 -7.43 14.56 10.66
CA ASP A 328 -6.11 15.04 11.13
C ASP A 328 -6.10 16.53 11.48
N GLY A 329 -7.20 17.25 11.28
CA GLY A 329 -7.39 18.64 11.72
C GLY A 329 -7.13 19.71 10.65
N LEU A 330 -7.05 19.33 9.37
CA LEU A 330 -6.79 20.25 8.25
C LEU A 330 -8.05 20.70 7.49
N GLY A 331 -9.25 20.36 7.96
CA GLY A 331 -10.52 20.90 7.46
C GLY A 331 -10.91 22.23 8.11
N ASN A 332 -11.97 22.87 7.62
CA ASN A 332 -12.62 23.99 8.29
C ASN A 332 -14.06 24.17 7.75
N PRO A 333 -15.10 23.76 8.48
CA PRO A 333 -16.48 23.85 8.01
C PRO A 333 -17.09 25.27 8.16
N LYS A 334 -16.36 26.22 8.78
CA LYS A 334 -16.88 27.57 9.09
C LYS A 334 -16.38 28.63 8.12
N GLU A 335 -15.19 28.44 7.56
CA GLU A 335 -14.52 29.43 6.72
C GLU A 335 -13.53 28.73 5.79
N ASN A 336 -13.29 29.32 4.60
CA ASN A 336 -12.15 28.96 3.77
C ASN A 336 -10.84 29.48 4.37
N ALA A 337 -10.38 28.85 5.46
CA ALA A 337 -9.23 29.29 6.22
C ALA A 337 -8.51 28.15 6.95
N LEU A 338 -7.20 28.32 7.15
CA LEU A 338 -6.37 27.43 7.96
C LEU A 338 -5.51 28.23 8.94
N PRO A 339 -5.14 27.67 10.12
CA PRO A 339 -4.18 28.30 11.02
C PRO A 339 -2.87 28.65 10.30
N ARG A 340 -2.32 29.85 10.55
CA ARG A 340 -1.05 30.30 9.93
C ARG A 340 0.10 29.32 10.10
N CYS A 341 0.15 28.58 11.22
CA CYS A 341 1.14 27.54 11.43
C CYS A 341 1.00 26.36 10.44
N GLN A 342 -0.23 25.99 10.06
CA GLN A 342 -0.46 24.94 9.06
C GLN A 342 -0.06 25.42 7.67
N ILE A 343 -0.37 26.68 7.32
CA ILE A 343 0.09 27.27 6.05
C ILE A 343 1.62 27.31 6.00
N ALA A 344 2.28 27.72 7.09
CA ALA A 344 3.74 27.71 7.19
C ALA A 344 4.32 26.30 7.02
N ARG A 345 3.74 25.30 7.71
CA ARG A 345 4.12 23.89 7.56
C ARG A 345 3.97 23.40 6.13
N ILE A 346 2.83 23.66 5.49
CA ILE A 346 2.60 23.30 4.09
C ILE A 346 3.64 23.98 3.21
N ALA A 347 3.85 25.28 3.40
CA ALA A 347 4.85 26.00 2.62
C ALA A 347 6.25 25.41 2.82
N ASP A 348 6.61 24.95 4.02
CA ASP A 348 7.91 24.35 4.32
C ASP A 348 8.09 23.00 3.64
N LEU A 349 7.04 22.17 3.60
CA LEU A 349 7.02 20.91 2.85
C LEU A 349 7.20 21.13 1.35
N LEU A 350 6.75 22.27 0.82
CA LEU A 350 6.85 22.60 -0.60
C LEU A 350 8.17 23.32 -0.97
N LEU A 351 9.01 23.70 0.00
CA LEU A 351 10.29 24.39 -0.27
C LEU A 351 11.25 23.59 -1.15
N PRO A 352 11.52 22.29 -0.92
CA PRO A 352 12.44 21.52 -1.76
C PRO A 352 11.97 21.41 -3.21
N LYS A 353 10.69 21.66 -3.47
CA LYS A 353 10.09 21.64 -4.82
C LYS A 353 10.20 22.97 -5.54
N GLN A 354 10.42 24.09 -4.85
CA GLN A 354 10.66 25.39 -5.51
C GLN A 354 11.85 25.33 -6.47
N THR A 355 12.85 24.51 -6.19
CA THR A 355 14.02 24.31 -7.07
C THR A 355 13.73 23.39 -8.26
N LEU A 356 12.76 22.46 -8.15
CA LEU A 356 12.41 21.50 -9.21
C LEU A 356 11.49 22.10 -10.29
N PHE A 357 10.74 23.15 -9.97
CA PHE A 357 9.95 23.90 -10.97
C PHE A 357 10.76 24.88 -11.82
N GLY A 358 12.07 25.01 -11.57
CA GLY A 358 13.06 25.57 -12.52
C GLY A 358 12.89 27.04 -12.94
N LYS A 359 13.89 27.87 -12.61
CA LYS A 359 14.25 29.14 -13.29
C LYS A 359 13.19 30.25 -13.41
N PHE A 360 12.08 30.22 -12.69
CA PHE A 360 11.25 31.42 -12.49
C PHE A 360 11.42 31.90 -11.06
N GLY A 361 11.99 33.10 -10.90
CA GLY A 361 12.25 33.76 -9.61
C GLY A 361 11.00 34.17 -8.83
N THR A 362 9.93 33.40 -8.88
CA THR A 362 8.67 33.71 -8.21
C THR A 362 8.63 33.02 -6.85
N LYS A 363 8.66 33.82 -5.78
CA LYS A 363 8.51 33.44 -4.35
C LYS A 363 7.12 32.86 -4.01
N SER A 364 6.38 32.35 -4.98
CA SER A 364 4.97 31.98 -4.92
C SER A 364 4.78 30.52 -5.31
N ILE A 365 4.14 29.75 -4.44
CA ILE A 365 3.74 28.37 -4.72
C ILE A 365 2.23 28.35 -4.90
N LEU A 366 1.76 27.81 -6.03
CA LEU A 366 0.34 27.58 -6.28
C LEU A 366 -0.04 26.20 -5.75
N ILE A 367 -1.07 26.17 -4.91
CA ILE A 367 -1.63 24.93 -4.37
C ILE A 367 -3.13 24.86 -4.59
N TRP A 368 -3.63 23.63 -4.62
CA TRP A 368 -5.05 23.35 -4.44
C TRP A 368 -5.24 22.54 -3.16
N VAL A 369 -6.13 22.99 -2.28
CA VAL A 369 -6.56 22.24 -1.10
C VAL A 369 -8.04 22.50 -0.88
N ASP A 370 -8.83 21.46 -0.73
CA ASP A 370 -10.29 21.52 -0.60
C ASP A 370 -10.74 22.56 0.43
N THR A 371 -10.10 22.60 1.60
CA THR A 371 -10.40 23.54 2.69
C THR A 371 -10.30 25.02 2.27
N LEU A 372 -9.41 25.36 1.32
CA LEU A 372 -9.26 26.74 0.82
C LEU A 372 -9.85 26.96 -0.58
N CYS A 373 -10.20 25.90 -1.30
CA CYS A 373 -10.59 25.95 -2.71
C CYS A 373 -12.03 25.48 -2.99
N ILE A 374 -12.74 24.94 -2.00
CA ILE A 374 -14.16 24.57 -2.10
C ILE A 374 -14.98 25.49 -1.20
N PRO A 375 -16.01 26.19 -1.72
CA PRO A 375 -16.69 27.23 -0.97
C PRO A 375 -17.46 26.68 0.24
N VAL A 376 -17.39 27.42 1.36
CA VAL A 376 -18.04 27.09 2.63
C VAL A 376 -19.27 27.97 2.86
N GLY A 377 -20.33 27.39 3.44
CA GLY A 377 -21.57 28.08 3.81
C GLY A 377 -22.79 27.62 2.99
N ASP A 378 -23.96 27.67 3.63
CA ASP A 378 -25.22 27.12 3.07
C ASP A 378 -25.63 27.80 1.76
N LYS A 379 -25.33 29.11 1.64
CA LYS A 379 -25.60 29.90 0.43
C LYS A 379 -24.86 29.41 -0.82
N PHE A 380 -23.79 28.62 -0.67
CA PHE A 380 -22.95 28.15 -1.78
C PHE A 380 -23.04 26.64 -2.02
N THR A 381 -24.09 25.97 -1.51
CA THR A 381 -24.25 24.51 -1.59
C THR A 381 -24.17 23.97 -3.01
N ALA A 382 -24.83 24.60 -3.98
CA ALA A 382 -24.78 24.16 -5.38
C ALA A 382 -23.36 24.22 -5.97
N VAL A 383 -22.65 25.34 -5.76
CA VAL A 383 -21.29 25.56 -6.27
C VAL A 383 -20.28 24.65 -5.56
N ARG A 384 -20.50 24.35 -4.28
CA ARG A 384 -19.71 23.37 -3.51
C ARG A 384 -19.84 21.97 -4.09
N LEU A 385 -21.05 21.50 -4.39
CA LEU A 385 -21.26 20.19 -5.03
C LEU A 385 -20.58 20.14 -6.40
N GLN A 386 -20.72 21.20 -7.21
CA GLN A 386 -20.01 21.32 -8.49
C GLN A 386 -18.49 21.20 -8.31
N ALA A 387 -17.90 21.86 -7.31
CA ALA A 387 -16.46 21.77 -7.05
C ALA A 387 -16.03 20.38 -6.59
N ILE A 388 -16.85 19.69 -5.78
CA ILE A 388 -16.58 18.33 -5.31
C ILE A 388 -16.60 17.35 -6.49
N ASP A 389 -17.58 17.47 -7.40
CA ASP A 389 -17.67 16.65 -8.61
C ASP A 389 -16.42 16.80 -9.52
N GLN A 390 -15.74 17.94 -9.45
CA GLN A 390 -14.54 18.23 -10.24
C GLN A 390 -13.23 17.79 -9.57
N MET A 391 -13.24 17.35 -8.30
CA MET A 391 -12.02 17.01 -7.55
C MET A 391 -11.16 15.98 -8.30
N ALA A 392 -11.81 15.00 -8.92
CA ALA A 392 -11.16 13.99 -9.75
C ALA A 392 -10.21 14.59 -10.80
N LEU A 393 -10.70 15.62 -11.49
CA LEU A 393 -9.99 16.29 -12.56
C LEU A 393 -8.93 17.24 -12.02
N VAL A 394 -9.16 17.87 -10.87
CA VAL A 394 -8.16 18.69 -10.19
C VAL A 394 -6.93 17.85 -9.84
N TYR A 395 -7.10 16.73 -9.13
CA TYR A 395 -5.97 15.86 -8.80
C TYR A 395 -5.26 15.30 -10.03
N ALA A 396 -6.01 14.97 -11.08
CA ALA A 396 -5.44 14.45 -12.33
C ALA A 396 -4.66 15.52 -13.13
N SER A 397 -5.02 16.79 -12.98
CA SER A 397 -4.39 17.92 -13.69
C SER A 397 -3.26 18.59 -12.90
N ALA A 398 -3.10 18.25 -11.62
CA ALA A 398 -2.01 18.74 -10.80
C ALA A 398 -0.67 18.16 -11.28
N ASP A 399 0.39 18.97 -11.20
CA ASP A 399 1.73 18.51 -11.54
C ASP A 399 2.25 17.48 -10.54
N GLU A 400 1.88 17.66 -9.28
CA GLU A 400 2.17 16.74 -8.18
C GLU A 400 1.01 16.74 -7.19
N VAL A 401 0.79 15.60 -6.54
CA VAL A 401 -0.12 15.47 -5.40
C VAL A 401 0.68 15.21 -4.14
N LEU A 402 0.52 16.07 -3.13
CA LEU A 402 1.10 15.91 -1.80
C LEU A 402 0.06 15.27 -0.87
N VAL A 403 0.33 14.07 -0.39
CA VAL A 403 -0.55 13.36 0.56
C VAL A 403 -0.11 13.60 1.99
N LEU A 404 -0.98 14.22 2.80
CA LEU A 404 -0.78 14.49 4.21
C LEU A 404 -1.61 13.53 5.06
N ASP A 405 -0.97 12.45 5.50
CA ASP A 405 -1.53 11.46 6.42
C ASP A 405 -0.66 11.35 7.67
N SER A 406 -1.27 11.46 8.85
CA SER A 406 -0.55 11.47 10.12
C SER A 406 0.17 10.15 10.45
N SER A 407 -0.30 9.01 9.95
CA SER A 407 0.35 7.71 10.15
C SER A 407 1.54 7.53 9.21
N LEU A 408 1.39 7.88 7.94
CA LEU A 408 2.48 7.83 6.95
C LEU A 408 3.60 8.82 7.28
N THR A 409 3.26 10.02 7.76
CA THR A 409 4.26 11.04 8.16
C THR A 409 5.13 10.54 9.33
N GLN A 410 4.58 9.69 10.22
CA GLN A 410 5.32 9.15 11.35
C GLN A 410 6.30 8.04 10.98
N LEU A 411 5.98 7.24 9.95
CA LEU A 411 6.87 6.17 9.46
C LEU A 411 8.25 6.68 9.04
N TYR A 412 8.33 7.94 8.61
CA TYR A 412 9.54 8.53 8.04
C TYR A 412 10.10 9.69 8.84
N ARG A 413 9.74 9.83 10.13
CA ARG A 413 10.45 10.77 11.00
C ARG A 413 11.89 10.27 11.11
N PRO A 414 12.91 11.01 10.64
CA PRO A 414 14.28 10.66 10.94
C PRO A 414 14.38 10.60 12.47
N GLN A 415 14.95 9.52 13.00
CA GLN A 415 15.42 9.53 14.37
C GLN A 415 16.45 10.66 14.46
N ILE A 416 16.02 11.85 14.88
CA ILE A 416 16.94 12.87 15.36
C ILE A 416 17.34 12.39 16.76
N GLU A 417 18.16 11.34 16.79
CA GLU A 417 19.04 11.12 17.92
C GLU A 417 20.08 12.23 17.86
N SER A 418 20.15 13.00 18.94
CA SER A 418 21.12 14.05 19.16
C SER A 418 22.55 13.48 19.08
N PHE A 419 23.11 13.43 17.88
CA PHE A 419 24.55 13.43 17.71
C PHE A 419 24.99 14.89 17.57
N GLU A 420 25.44 15.46 18.68
CA GLU A 420 26.40 16.56 18.67
C GLU A 420 27.65 16.06 17.91
N ARG A 421 27.72 16.35 16.61
CA ARG A 421 28.99 16.36 15.89
C ARG A 421 29.21 17.76 15.36
N ASN A 422 30.19 18.41 15.96
CA ASN A 422 30.93 19.53 15.39
C ASN A 422 31.55 19.06 14.08
N ASP A 423 30.81 19.21 12.97
CA ASP A 423 31.29 19.60 11.64
C ASP A 423 30.18 19.39 10.60
N PRO A 424 29.94 20.35 9.69
CA PRO A 424 28.91 20.23 8.67
C PRO A 424 29.35 19.27 7.55
N PRO A 425 28.53 18.26 7.15
CA PRO A 425 28.82 17.48 5.97
C PRO A 425 28.62 18.31 4.69
N ALA A 426 29.62 18.26 3.82
CA ALA A 426 29.73 19.03 2.58
C ALA A 426 28.74 18.67 1.45
N ASN A 427 27.68 17.92 1.73
CA ASN A 427 26.63 17.60 0.75
C ASN A 427 25.26 17.57 1.45
N GLY A 428 24.49 18.66 1.29
CA GLY A 428 23.23 18.93 1.97
C GLY A 428 22.03 18.10 1.52
N GLN A 429 22.12 16.76 1.52
CA GLN A 429 20.94 15.90 1.41
C GLN A 429 20.35 15.62 2.80
N LYS A 430 19.31 16.39 3.17
CA LYS A 430 18.38 16.02 4.24
C LYS A 430 17.29 15.14 3.62
N TYR A 431 17.25 13.87 4.00
CA TYR A 431 16.23 12.93 3.54
C TYR A 431 14.90 13.19 4.26
N TRP A 432 13.92 13.73 3.54
CA TRP A 432 12.51 13.69 3.88
C TRP A 432 11.83 12.75 2.89
N VAL A 433 11.03 11.79 3.38
CA VAL A 433 10.27 10.89 2.50
C VAL A 433 8.84 11.39 2.43
N GLU A 434 8.53 12.01 1.31
CA GLU A 434 7.23 12.55 0.93
C GLU A 434 6.76 11.76 -0.30
N TYR A 435 5.52 11.23 -0.26
CA TYR A 435 4.99 10.47 -1.39
C TYR A 435 4.43 11.42 -2.43
N TYR A 436 5.12 11.51 -3.58
CA TYR A 436 4.71 12.26 -4.75
C TYR A 436 4.23 11.30 -5.85
N ALA A 437 2.97 11.41 -6.26
CA ALA A 437 2.49 10.75 -7.48
C ALA A 437 2.61 11.73 -8.66
N ARG A 438 3.39 11.37 -9.69
CA ARG A 438 3.34 12.05 -11.01
C ARG A 438 2.28 11.36 -11.87
N PRO A 439 1.28 12.07 -12.42
CA PRO A 439 0.46 11.55 -13.50
C PRO A 439 1.33 11.42 -14.77
N GLY A 440 1.59 10.20 -15.23
CA GLY A 440 2.32 9.96 -16.49
C GLY A 440 1.42 10.10 -17.73
N PRO A 441 1.95 10.48 -18.91
CA PRO A 441 1.12 10.74 -20.10
C PRO A 441 0.57 9.49 -20.82
N ASP A 442 1.12 8.29 -20.59
CA ASP A 442 0.81 7.12 -21.44
C ASP A 442 0.49 5.85 -20.63
N GLU A 443 -0.73 5.76 -20.10
CA GLU A 443 -1.37 4.46 -19.76
C GLU A 443 -2.87 4.54 -20.05
N VAL A 444 -3.22 4.65 -21.34
CA VAL A 444 -4.58 4.39 -21.83
C VAL A 444 -4.80 2.88 -21.84
N GLY A 445 -5.29 2.37 -20.71
CA GLY A 445 -5.65 0.97 -20.52
C GLY A 445 -6.68 0.80 -19.41
N LEU A 446 -7.87 1.39 -19.61
CA LEU A 446 -9.21 1.04 -19.07
C LEU A 446 -9.42 0.55 -17.61
N TYR A 447 -8.44 0.55 -16.71
CA TYR A 447 -8.57 0.03 -15.33
C TYR A 447 -8.01 0.93 -14.22
N LYS A 448 -7.68 2.20 -14.50
CA LYS A 448 -6.96 3.07 -13.53
C LYS A 448 -7.58 4.44 -13.19
N ARG A 449 -8.83 4.75 -13.56
CA ARG A 449 -9.40 6.10 -13.30
C ARG A 449 -10.23 6.27 -12.02
N GLN A 450 -10.54 5.20 -11.26
CA GLN A 450 -11.36 5.30 -10.03
C GLN A 450 -10.58 5.06 -8.71
N SER A 451 -9.34 4.58 -8.75
CA SER A 451 -8.73 3.91 -7.59
C SER A 451 -8.06 4.79 -6.54
N PHE A 452 -7.77 6.07 -6.81
CA PHE A 452 -7.20 6.97 -5.80
C PHE A 452 -8.23 7.94 -5.21
N LEU A 453 -9.25 8.28 -5.99
CA LEU A 453 -10.27 9.25 -5.58
C LEU A 453 -11.28 8.67 -4.59
N SER A 454 -11.53 7.35 -4.62
CA SER A 454 -12.41 6.73 -3.62
C SER A 454 -11.78 6.56 -2.24
N MET A 455 -10.48 6.84 -2.05
CA MET A 455 -9.84 6.81 -0.72
C MET A 455 -10.26 7.98 0.17
N TYR A 456 -10.68 9.09 -0.44
CA TYR A 456 -11.02 10.32 0.28
C TYR A 456 -12.28 11.04 -0.23
N SER A 457 -13.00 10.46 -1.20
CA SER A 457 -14.36 10.88 -1.54
C SER A 457 -15.35 10.20 -0.61
N LEU A 458 -15.57 10.82 0.56
CA LEU A 458 -16.79 10.66 1.33
C LEU A 458 -17.70 11.81 0.93
N HIS A 459 -18.72 11.49 0.14
CA HIS A 459 -20.05 11.95 0.49
C HIS A 459 -20.77 10.79 1.18
#